data_AF-A0A7S4MSC8-F1
#
_entry.id   AF-A0A7S4MSC8-F1
#
_cell.length_a   1.000
_cell.length_b   1.000
_cell.length_c   1.000
_cell.angle_alpha   90.00
_cell.angle_beta   90.00
_cell.angle_gamma   90.00
#
_symmetry.space_group_name_H-M   'P 1'
#
loop_
_entity.id
_entity.type
_entity.pdbx_description
1 polymer ?
#
loop_
_entity_poly.entity_id
_entity_poly.type
_entity_poly.pdbx_seq_one_letter_code
_entity_poly.pdbx_strand_id
1 'polypeptide(L)'
;TSWNAWIDAPAEKPVLGSDEALLLGVQKRVASLVRQQPVVAEPMQVVRYRSGQHYHYHNDAGDGDQDNNPSRGRFVTALFYLNDDFEGGETNFPIVDSGAEPVRNVHRVWHEYDHCQ
;
A
#
# COMPACT_ATOMS: atom_id res chain seq x y z
N THR A 1 -5.50 10.76 -13.95
CA THR A 1 -6.24 9.51 -13.65
C THR A 1 -5.42 8.33 -14.08
N SER A 2 -5.13 7.40 -13.18
CA SER A 2 -4.30 6.19 -13.41
C SER A 2 -5.12 5.01 -13.93
N TRP A 3 -4.42 3.91 -14.22
CA TRP A 3 -5.03 2.59 -14.43
C TRP A 3 -4.80 1.73 -13.20
N ASN A 4 -5.80 0.94 -12.79
CA ASN A 4 -5.64 0.01 -11.68
C ASN A 4 -6.24 -1.38 -11.97
N ALA A 5 -5.75 -2.37 -11.23
CA ALA A 5 -6.25 -3.73 -11.17
C ALA A 5 -6.10 -4.26 -9.75
N TRP A 6 -6.82 -5.33 -9.44
CA TRP A 6 -6.76 -6.02 -8.15
C TRP A 6 -6.27 -7.45 -8.37
N ILE A 7 -5.38 -7.90 -7.49
CA ILE A 7 -4.88 -9.27 -7.43
C ILE A 7 -5.46 -9.89 -6.15
N ASP A 8 -6.39 -10.82 -6.34
CA ASP A 8 -6.99 -11.55 -5.24
C ASP A 8 -5.95 -12.45 -4.55
N ALA A 9 -6.17 -12.69 -3.26
CA ALA A 9 -5.37 -13.68 -2.56
C ALA A 9 -5.55 -15.06 -3.22
N PRO A 10 -4.50 -15.89 -3.30
CA PRO A 10 -4.62 -17.23 -3.86
C PRO A 10 -5.69 -18.04 -3.12
N ALA A 11 -6.52 -18.76 -3.86
CA ALA A 11 -7.48 -19.69 -3.27
C ALA A 11 -6.74 -20.77 -2.46
N GLU A 12 -7.34 -21.24 -1.36
CA GLU A 12 -6.80 -22.37 -0.61
C GLU A 12 -6.79 -23.63 -1.49
N LYS A 13 -5.58 -24.08 -1.86
CA LYS A 13 -5.39 -25.30 -2.64
C LYS A 13 -4.10 -26.01 -2.24
N PRO A 14 -3.99 -27.34 -2.46
CA PRO A 14 -2.87 -28.14 -1.94
C PRO A 14 -1.49 -27.76 -2.50
N VAL A 15 -1.46 -27.26 -3.74
CA VAL A 15 -0.23 -26.83 -4.42
C VAL A 15 -0.49 -25.48 -5.07
N LEU A 16 0.28 -24.48 -4.68
CA LEU A 16 0.28 -23.15 -5.28
C LEU A 16 1.22 -23.10 -6.49
N GLY A 17 0.85 -22.35 -7.52
CA GLY A 17 1.77 -21.96 -8.58
C GLY A 17 2.87 -21.03 -8.04
N SER A 18 3.95 -20.84 -8.80
CA SER A 18 5.08 -19.99 -8.40
C SER A 18 4.65 -18.56 -8.04
N ASP A 19 3.79 -17.97 -8.86
CA ASP A 19 3.36 -16.59 -8.70
C ASP A 19 2.46 -16.44 -7.47
N GLU A 20 1.53 -17.38 -7.26
CA GLU A 20 0.68 -17.43 -6.08
C GLU A 20 1.49 -17.60 -4.79
N ALA A 21 2.51 -18.46 -4.82
CA ALA A 21 3.41 -18.65 -3.69
C ALA A 21 4.22 -17.38 -3.38
N LEU A 22 4.68 -16.67 -4.41
CA LEU A 22 5.37 -15.39 -4.26
C LEU A 22 4.44 -14.33 -3.64
N LEU A 23 3.23 -14.16 -4.17
CA LEU A 23 2.24 -13.20 -3.69
C LEU A 23 1.88 -13.47 -2.22
N LEU A 24 1.66 -14.73 -1.86
CA LEU A 24 1.40 -15.13 -0.47
C LEU A 24 2.62 -14.85 0.43
N GLY A 25 3.84 -15.03 -0.08
CA GLY A 25 5.07 -14.67 0.62
C GLY A 25 5.18 -13.19 0.93
N VAL A 26 4.82 -12.32 -0.03
CA VAL A 26 4.76 -10.86 0.17
C VAL A 26 3.71 -10.50 1.22
N GLN A 27 2.49 -11.01 1.10
CA GLN A 27 1.41 -10.76 2.06
C GLN A 27 1.80 -11.16 3.48
N LYS A 28 2.40 -12.35 3.66
CA LYS A 28 2.89 -12.82 4.97
C LYS A 28 3.99 -11.92 5.53
N ARG A 29 4.90 -11.44 4.68
CA ARG A 29 5.97 -10.52 5.10
C ARG A 29 5.41 -9.19 5.58
N VAL A 30 4.49 -8.59 4.82
CA VAL A 30 3.82 -7.34 5.22
C VAL A 30 3.06 -7.52 6.53
N ALA A 31 2.23 -8.57 6.61
CA ALA A 31 1.45 -8.90 7.80
C ALA A 31 2.34 -9.02 9.05
N SER A 32 3.49 -9.72 8.92
CA SER A 32 4.47 -9.82 9.99
C SER A 32 5.07 -8.46 10.39
N LEU A 33 5.40 -7.61 9.43
CA LEU A 33 5.98 -6.27 9.69
C LEU A 33 5.00 -5.36 10.45
N VAL A 34 3.73 -5.37 10.05
CA VAL A 34 2.69 -4.53 10.67
C VAL A 34 2.00 -5.19 11.86
N ARG A 35 2.46 -6.40 12.25
CA ARG A 35 1.91 -7.21 13.35
C ARG A 35 0.41 -7.49 13.21
N GLN A 36 -0.03 -7.80 12.00
CA GLN A 36 -1.40 -8.20 11.67
C GLN A 36 -1.44 -9.59 11.04
N GLN A 37 -2.64 -10.17 10.89
CA GLN A 37 -2.81 -11.44 10.17
C GLN A 37 -3.00 -11.17 8.67
N PRO A 38 -2.44 -11.98 7.75
CA PRO A 38 -2.60 -11.75 6.31
C PRO A 38 -4.06 -11.69 5.83
N VAL A 39 -4.96 -12.40 6.50
CA VAL A 39 -6.39 -12.48 6.17
C VAL A 39 -7.14 -11.16 6.36
N VAL A 40 -6.58 -10.20 7.10
CA VAL A 40 -7.24 -8.89 7.32
C VAL A 40 -6.91 -7.87 6.23
N ALA A 41 -6.04 -8.21 5.28
CA ALA A 41 -5.67 -7.34 4.18
C ALA A 41 -6.70 -7.41 3.04
N GLU A 42 -6.95 -6.28 2.38
CA GLU A 42 -7.64 -6.25 1.11
C GLU A 42 -6.83 -6.94 -0.02
N PRO A 43 -7.46 -7.33 -1.14
CA PRO A 43 -6.74 -7.75 -2.33
C PRO A 43 -5.65 -6.75 -2.72
N MET A 44 -4.53 -7.20 -3.30
CA MET A 44 -3.44 -6.28 -3.64
C MET A 44 -3.84 -5.41 -4.82
N GLN A 45 -3.77 -4.10 -4.64
CA GLN A 45 -4.02 -3.14 -5.71
C GLN A 45 -2.73 -2.88 -6.50
N VAL A 46 -2.79 -3.04 -7.82
CA VAL A 46 -1.72 -2.62 -8.73
C VAL A 46 -2.17 -1.37 -9.47
N VAL A 47 -1.36 -0.31 -9.42
CA VAL A 47 -1.64 0.96 -10.07
C VAL A 47 -0.54 1.29 -11.06
N ARG A 48 -0.91 1.75 -12.26
CA ARG A 48 0.00 2.22 -13.29
C ARG A 48 -0.28 3.68 -13.61
N TYR A 49 0.74 4.51 -13.41
CA TYR A 49 0.76 5.89 -13.87
C TYR A 49 1.52 5.98 -15.20
N ARG A 50 0.99 6.78 -16.13
CA ARG A 50 1.70 7.25 -17.33
C ARG A 50 2.23 8.66 -17.08
N SER A 51 3.13 9.12 -17.95
CA SER A 51 3.63 10.49 -17.91
C SER A 51 2.48 11.52 -17.81
N GLY A 52 2.62 12.46 -16.88
CA GLY A 52 1.63 13.51 -16.59
C GLY A 52 0.43 13.05 -15.75
N GLN A 53 0.33 11.78 -15.36
CA GLN A 53 -0.74 11.31 -14.48
C GLN A 53 -0.32 11.44 -13.01
N HIS A 54 -1.22 11.93 -12.18
CA HIS A 54 -1.04 12.05 -10.74
C HIS A 54 -2.27 11.56 -9.97
N TYR A 55 -2.11 11.45 -8.65
CA TYR A 55 -3.22 11.29 -7.71
C TYR A 55 -3.16 12.44 -6.69
N HIS A 56 -4.28 13.11 -6.48
CA HIS A 56 -4.41 14.16 -5.47
C HIS A 56 -4.28 13.57 -4.06
N TYR A 57 -3.83 14.41 -3.12
CA TYR A 57 -3.75 14.06 -1.71
C TYR A 57 -5.09 13.58 -1.16
N HIS A 58 -5.06 12.49 -0.40
CA HIS A 58 -6.24 11.87 0.21
C HIS A 58 -5.84 11.08 1.46
N ASN A 59 -6.83 10.61 2.21
CA ASN A 59 -6.64 9.60 3.26
C ASN A 59 -7.02 8.23 2.70
N ASP A 60 -6.21 7.20 3.01
CA ASP A 60 -6.51 5.84 2.62
C ASP A 60 -7.67 5.26 3.43
N ALA A 61 -7.80 5.64 4.70
CA ALA A 61 -8.96 5.34 5.52
C ALA A 61 -10.06 6.33 5.13
N GLY A 62 -11.05 5.86 4.36
CA GLY A 62 -12.06 6.73 3.80
C GLY A 62 -12.75 7.63 4.83
N ASP A 63 -13.11 8.85 4.40
CA ASP A 63 -13.78 9.83 5.24
C ASP A 63 -15.26 9.48 5.47
N GLY A 64 -15.73 9.66 6.72
CA GLY A 64 -17.16 9.86 7.01
C GLY A 64 -17.97 8.65 7.49
N ASP A 65 -19.11 8.97 8.09
CA ASP A 65 -19.99 8.10 8.88
C ASP A 65 -20.92 7.19 8.06
N GLN A 66 -20.44 6.67 6.93
CA GLN A 66 -21.24 5.81 6.05
C GLN A 66 -20.86 4.35 6.22
N ASP A 67 -21.79 3.54 6.74
CA ASP A 67 -21.59 2.14 7.13
C ASP A 67 -21.14 1.19 6.00
N ASN A 68 -21.08 1.65 4.74
CA ASN A 68 -20.79 0.81 3.56
C ASN A 68 -19.50 1.17 2.80
N ASN A 69 -18.60 1.98 3.36
CA ASN A 69 -17.33 2.26 2.67
C ASN A 69 -16.25 1.19 3.04
N PRO A 70 -15.82 0.34 2.10
CA PRO A 70 -14.87 -0.75 2.36
C PRO A 70 -13.48 -0.25 2.81
N SER A 71 -13.17 1.03 2.58
CA SER A 71 -11.91 1.65 3.04
C SER A 71 -11.94 2.11 4.51
N ARG A 72 -13.08 2.07 5.21
CA ARG A 72 -13.21 2.51 6.62
C ARG A 72 -12.44 1.65 7.64
N GLY A 73 -11.79 0.58 7.20
CA GLY A 73 -10.98 -0.32 8.04
C GLY A 73 -9.48 -0.30 7.75
N ARG A 74 -8.98 0.59 6.89
CA ARG A 74 -7.56 0.62 6.56
C ARG A 74 -6.75 1.26 7.68
N PHE A 75 -6.04 0.44 8.45
CA PHE A 75 -5.18 0.87 9.55
C PHE A 75 -3.76 1.23 9.10
N VAL A 76 -3.24 0.49 8.12
CA VAL A 76 -1.90 0.66 7.56
C VAL A 76 -1.97 0.40 6.06
N THR A 77 -1.27 1.23 5.28
CA THR A 77 -1.05 1.01 3.85
C THR A 77 0.41 0.65 3.62
N ALA A 78 0.66 -0.48 2.94
CA ALA A 78 1.97 -0.83 2.44
C ALA A 78 2.04 -0.51 0.94
N LEU A 79 2.89 0.43 0.55
CA LEU A 79 3.07 0.87 -0.84
C LEU A 79 4.39 0.30 -1.39
N PHE A 80 4.33 -0.30 -2.59
CA PHE A 80 5.49 -0.86 -3.29
C PHE A 80 5.70 -0.14 -4.63
N TYR A 81 6.93 0.33 -4.86
CA TYR A 81 7.36 0.77 -6.18
C TYR A 81 7.85 -0.44 -6.97
N LEU A 82 7.21 -0.71 -8.11
CA LEU A 82 7.49 -1.90 -8.93
C LEU A 82 8.51 -1.64 -10.05
N ASN A 83 8.89 -0.38 -10.24
CA ASN A 83 9.93 0.09 -11.14
C ASN A 83 10.52 1.40 -10.59
N ASP A 84 11.62 1.86 -11.18
CA ASP A 84 12.37 3.06 -10.78
C ASP A 84 12.84 3.92 -11.97
N ASP A 85 12.66 3.45 -13.21
CA ASP A 85 12.99 4.17 -14.44
C ASP A 85 11.91 5.21 -14.79
N PHE A 86 11.80 6.27 -13.98
CA PHE A 86 10.92 7.42 -14.21
C PHE A 86 11.41 8.70 -13.53
N GLU A 87 10.95 9.86 -14.02
CA GLU A 87 11.14 11.17 -13.40
C GLU A 87 9.82 11.68 -12.78
N GLY A 88 9.88 12.22 -11.57
CA GLY A 88 8.71 12.59 -10.74
C GLY A 88 8.08 11.37 -10.07
N GLY A 89 6.78 11.42 -9.76
CA GLY A 89 6.04 10.26 -9.23
C GLY A 89 6.25 9.97 -7.75
N GLU A 90 6.80 10.93 -7.00
CA GLU A 90 7.05 10.83 -5.58
C GLU A 90 5.74 10.70 -4.78
N THR A 91 5.79 9.96 -3.68
CA THR A 91 4.70 9.94 -2.70
C THR A 91 4.96 11.02 -1.65
N ASN A 92 4.22 12.11 -1.74
CA ASN A 92 4.36 13.27 -0.87
C ASN A 92 3.36 13.25 0.29
N PHE A 93 3.80 13.61 1.49
CA PHE A 93 2.99 13.66 2.70
C PHE A 93 2.92 15.11 3.22
N PRO A 94 2.10 15.99 2.61
CA PRO A 94 2.23 17.44 2.73
C PRO A 94 2.13 17.97 4.17
N ILE A 95 1.37 17.31 5.05
CA ILE A 95 1.24 17.70 6.47
C ILE A 95 2.54 17.38 7.23
N VAL A 96 3.10 16.19 7.04
CA VAL A 96 4.35 15.79 7.70
C VAL A 96 5.54 16.56 7.14
N ASP A 97 5.59 16.74 5.82
CA ASP A 97 6.69 17.42 5.15
C ASP A 97 6.71 18.93 5.43
N SER A 98 5.57 19.51 5.81
CA SER A 98 5.48 20.90 6.30
C SER A 98 5.75 21.05 7.79
N GLY A 99 5.95 19.95 8.53
CA GLY A 99 6.13 19.96 9.99
C GLY A 99 4.86 20.25 10.78
N ALA A 100 3.68 20.18 10.15
CA ALA A 100 2.41 20.28 10.82
C ALA A 100 2.04 18.95 11.50
N GLU A 101 1.31 19.02 12.62
CA GLU A 101 0.90 17.84 13.36
C GLU A 101 -0.02 16.95 12.49
N PRO A 102 0.31 15.64 12.32
CA PRO A 102 -0.51 14.73 11.54
C PRO A 102 -1.87 14.54 12.20
N VAL A 103 -2.95 14.74 11.43
CA VAL A 103 -4.31 14.68 11.99
C VAL A 103 -4.83 13.24 12.07
N ARG A 104 -4.47 12.35 11.12
CA ARG A 104 -4.78 10.89 11.09
C ARG A 104 -3.89 10.11 10.12
N ASN A 105 -3.61 8.84 10.44
CA ASN A 105 -3.13 7.77 9.53
C ASN A 105 -2.02 8.17 8.53
N VAL A 106 -1.03 8.95 8.96
CA VAL A 106 0.15 9.21 8.12
C VAL A 106 1.22 8.17 8.45
N HIS A 107 1.33 7.14 7.60
CA HIS A 107 2.40 6.16 7.69
C HIS A 107 3.52 6.56 6.75
N ARG A 108 4.55 7.21 7.30
CA ARG A 108 5.83 7.38 6.62
C ARG A 108 6.65 6.11 6.84
N VAL A 109 6.70 5.24 5.83
CA VAL A 109 7.67 4.13 5.84
C VAL A 109 9.04 4.73 5.51
N TRP A 110 9.89 4.82 6.52
CA TRP A 110 11.29 5.19 6.32
C TRP A 110 12.06 4.01 5.73
N HIS A 111 12.82 4.26 4.66
CA HIS A 111 13.94 3.41 4.32
C HIS A 111 15.06 3.66 5.35
N GLU A 112 15.16 2.84 6.39
CA GLU A 112 16.45 2.62 7.04
C GLU A 112 17.28 1.73 6.10
N TYR A 113 17.95 2.35 5.13
CA TYR A 113 19.27 1.86 4.73
C TYR A 113 20.28 2.48 5.69
N ASP A 114 20.17 2.14 6.98
CA ASP A 114 21.28 2.37 7.88
C ASP A 114 22.35 1.34 7.54
N HIS A 115 23.54 1.87 7.28
CA HIS A 115 24.75 1.10 7.12
C HIS A 115 24.93 0.14 8.30
N CYS A 116 24.58 -1.13 8.10
CA CYS A 116 25.24 -2.22 8.82
C CYS A 116 26.69 -2.29 8.31
N GLN A 117 27.58 -1.56 8.98
CA GLN A 117 28.99 -1.94 9.11
C GLN A 117 29.09 -3.06 10.15
#